data_AF-A0AAU3B3J8-F1
#
_entry.id   AF-A0AAU3B3J8-F1
#
_cell.length_a   1.000
_cell.length_b   1.000
_cell.length_c   1.000
_cell.angle_alpha   90.00
_cell.angle_beta   90.00
_cell.angle_gamma   90.00
#
_symmetry.space_group_name_H-M   'P 1'
#
loop_
_entity.id
_entity.type
_entity.pdbx_description
1 polymer ?
#
loop_
_entity_poly.entity_id
_entity_poly.type
_entity_poly.pdbx_seq_one_letter_code
_entity_poly.pdbx_strand_id
1 'polypeptide(L)'
;MRRRTLLASAALAVGTPVATAAAASAPQRPEPGRLPPPQSGTAVRLVAVPHQHRDVDWLRAALQAAVEIEIATIPPYLCGWWSVKDRKSDVARVIQRIVFDEMYHLGVVCNLLVALDGRPRIKEGAPVYPGPLPGGVHPGARVYLSGLTPALVHDVMMAIEAPAAPVTGSVDDPLSIGVFYEEVLKTFRTVGPELSTRRQLNERIGGDLLEPVATLDDIEHAIEIVREQGEGTSSSPADAPGDDHVAHYYAFAEIYYGRRLRETEEGWQFTGAPVPFPDARPMARVPAGGWDQPPPEAQRLLSAFDSTYTAVLEALDAAWADGGPDSLNTAVRTMRRLESPAVELMEIPISGTLETYGPQFRPS
;
A
#
# COMPACT_ATOMS: atom_id res chain seq x y z
N MET A 1 -66.27 1.06 57.04
CA MET A 1 -65.88 1.14 55.63
C MET A 1 -64.38 0.84 55.52
N ARG A 2 -64.02 -0.13 54.66
CA ARG A 2 -62.73 -0.44 53.96
C ARG A 2 -61.42 0.15 54.54
N ARG A 3 -60.27 -0.54 54.65
CA ARG A 3 -59.76 -1.90 54.32
C ARG A 3 -58.34 -1.98 54.93
N ARG A 4 -58.06 -3.07 55.65
CA ARG A 4 -56.88 -3.97 55.55
C ARG A 4 -55.53 -3.39 55.05
N THR A 5 -54.51 -3.31 55.91
CA THR A 5 -53.40 -4.27 56.19
C THR A 5 -52.18 -4.11 55.27
N LEU A 6 -50.99 -3.86 55.82
CA LEU A 6 -49.85 -4.79 55.87
C LEU A 6 -48.56 -4.10 56.34
N LEU A 7 -47.84 -4.82 57.21
CA LEU A 7 -46.53 -4.47 57.77
C LEU A 7 -45.42 -4.53 56.71
N ALA A 8 -44.39 -3.70 56.89
CA ALA A 8 -43.01 -4.07 56.53
C ALA A 8 -42.02 -3.36 57.46
N SER A 9 -41.16 -4.16 58.09
CA SER A 9 -40.14 -3.79 59.06
C SER A 9 -39.08 -2.85 58.47
N ALA A 10 -38.67 -1.83 59.24
CA ALA A 10 -37.50 -1.01 58.97
C ALA A 10 -36.41 -1.33 59.99
N ALA A 11 -35.29 -1.86 59.51
CA ALA A 11 -34.05 -2.04 60.27
C ALA A 11 -33.19 -0.78 60.17
N LEU A 12 -32.57 -0.43 61.28
CA LEU A 12 -31.71 0.73 61.53
C LEU A 12 -30.46 0.71 60.63
N ALA A 13 -30.18 1.84 59.99
CA ALA A 13 -28.86 2.15 59.42
C ALA A 13 -28.24 3.31 60.20
N VAL A 14 -27.02 3.06 60.70
CA VAL A 14 -26.18 3.96 61.49
C VAL A 14 -25.66 5.09 60.60
N GLY A 15 -25.76 6.33 61.10
CA GLY A 15 -25.27 7.52 60.43
C GLY A 15 -23.75 7.69 60.52
N THR A 16 -23.15 8.11 59.42
CA THR A 16 -21.81 8.70 59.33
C THR A 16 -21.92 10.17 58.94
N PRO A 17 -21.00 11.05 59.40
CA PRO A 17 -21.13 12.48 59.21
C PRO A 17 -20.78 12.91 57.78
N VAL A 18 -21.53 13.89 57.26
CA VAL A 18 -21.29 14.55 55.97
C VAL A 18 -20.11 15.51 56.14
N ALA A 19 -18.99 15.19 55.50
CA ALA A 19 -17.89 16.12 55.28
C ALA A 19 -18.22 17.00 54.06
N THR A 20 -18.08 18.31 54.23
CA THR A 20 -18.23 19.33 53.18
C THR A 20 -17.24 19.10 52.05
N ALA A 21 -17.74 18.90 50.83
CA ALA A 21 -16.93 18.80 49.63
C ALA A 21 -16.26 20.15 49.32
N ALA A 22 -14.96 20.25 49.56
CA ALA A 22 -14.12 21.25 48.92
C ALA A 22 -14.04 20.93 47.42
N ALA A 23 -14.19 21.95 46.58
CA ALA A 23 -14.04 21.82 45.13
C ALA A 23 -12.64 21.30 44.80
N ALA A 24 -12.55 20.03 44.40
CA ALA A 24 -11.33 19.44 43.89
C ALA A 24 -11.12 19.93 42.45
N SER A 25 -10.05 20.68 42.23
CA SER A 25 -9.59 21.06 40.90
C SER A 25 -9.33 19.81 40.06
N ALA A 26 -9.87 19.80 38.84
CA ALA A 26 -9.63 18.76 37.86
C ALA A 26 -8.11 18.56 37.63
N PRO A 27 -7.64 17.32 37.42
CA PRO A 27 -6.26 17.08 37.07
C PRO A 27 -5.95 17.83 35.78
N GLN A 28 -4.92 18.69 35.83
CA GLN A 28 -4.42 19.41 34.66
C GLN A 28 -4.10 18.38 33.57
N ARG A 29 -4.69 18.58 32.38
CA ARG A 29 -4.24 17.88 31.18
C ARG A 29 -2.72 18.05 31.07
N PRO A 30 -1.96 17.00 30.77
CA PRO A 30 -0.57 17.20 30.41
C PRO A 30 -0.55 18.20 29.25
N GLU A 31 0.27 19.24 29.41
CA GLU A 31 0.70 20.09 28.30
C GLU A 31 1.00 19.18 27.10
N PRO A 32 0.60 19.56 25.87
CA PRO A 32 0.99 18.80 24.69
C PRO A 32 2.51 18.86 24.62
N GLY A 33 3.15 17.84 25.20
CA GLY A 33 4.55 17.54 24.97
C GLY A 33 4.68 17.51 23.47
N ARG A 34 5.50 18.42 22.95
CA ARG A 34 5.81 18.50 21.53
C ARG A 34 6.15 17.07 21.12
N LEU A 35 5.23 16.44 20.39
CA LEU A 35 5.50 15.17 19.74
C LEU A 35 6.84 15.38 19.02
N PRO A 36 7.81 14.47 19.15
CA PRO A 36 8.96 14.53 18.25
C PRO A 36 8.38 14.72 16.85
N PRO A 37 8.92 15.64 16.02
CA PRO A 37 8.40 15.80 14.68
C PRO A 37 8.32 14.41 14.07
N PRO A 38 7.22 14.06 13.35
CA PRO A 38 7.18 12.78 12.66
C PRO A 38 8.52 12.66 11.96
N GLN A 39 9.25 11.55 12.19
CA GLN A 39 10.51 11.34 11.50
C GLN A 39 10.13 11.35 10.01
N SER A 40 10.24 12.51 9.36
CA SER A 40 9.65 12.74 8.05
C SER A 40 10.22 11.66 7.15
N GLY A 41 9.38 10.88 6.48
CA GLY A 41 9.86 9.78 5.65
C GLY A 41 10.85 10.26 4.59
N THR A 42 11.61 9.34 4.01
CA THR A 42 12.71 9.70 3.10
C THR A 42 12.27 10.59 1.94
N ALA A 43 11.13 10.31 1.30
CA ALA A 43 10.58 11.13 0.23
C ALA A 43 10.22 12.54 0.73
N VAL A 44 9.57 12.67 1.89
CA VAL A 44 9.26 13.97 2.50
C VAL A 44 10.52 14.79 2.75
N ARG A 45 11.59 14.18 3.29
CA ARG A 45 12.86 14.87 3.52
C ARG A 45 13.52 15.31 2.21
N LEU A 46 13.45 14.47 1.17
CA LEU A 46 14.02 14.76 -0.14
C LEU A 46 13.29 15.91 -0.83
N VAL A 47 11.95 15.90 -0.83
CA VAL A 47 11.14 16.98 -1.42
C VAL A 47 11.38 18.31 -0.70
N ALA A 48 11.66 18.29 0.61
CA ALA A 48 12.02 19.50 1.36
C ALA A 48 13.38 20.11 0.97
N VAL A 49 14.25 19.39 0.25
CA VAL A 49 15.50 19.95 -0.28
C VAL A 49 15.15 20.99 -1.35
N PRO A 50 15.63 22.25 -1.24
CA PRO A 50 15.39 23.27 -2.25
C PRO A 50 15.83 22.80 -3.63
N HIS A 51 15.00 23.03 -4.64
CA HIS A 51 15.20 22.52 -6.00
C HIS A 51 16.60 22.82 -6.58
N GLN A 52 17.15 24.01 -6.34
CA GLN A 52 18.50 24.42 -6.77
C GLN A 52 19.66 23.65 -6.11
N HIS A 53 19.40 22.87 -5.06
CA HIS A 53 20.38 22.02 -4.36
C HIS A 53 20.16 20.53 -4.63
N ARG A 54 19.23 20.17 -5.53
CA ARG A 54 19.01 18.78 -5.92
C ARG A 54 19.94 18.42 -7.06
N ASP A 55 20.65 17.31 -6.92
CA ASP A 55 21.64 16.81 -7.87
C ASP A 55 21.38 15.33 -8.22
N VAL A 56 22.35 14.68 -8.86
CA VAL A 56 22.25 13.25 -9.22
C VAL A 56 22.14 12.35 -7.99
N ASP A 57 22.79 12.69 -6.88
CA ASP A 57 22.70 11.90 -5.66
C ASP A 57 21.33 12.05 -5.00
N TRP A 58 20.72 13.23 -5.08
CA TRP A 58 19.31 13.42 -4.74
C TRP A 58 18.41 12.52 -5.59
N LEU A 59 18.60 12.47 -6.93
CA LEU A 59 17.81 11.61 -7.82
C LEU A 59 17.95 10.13 -7.46
N ARG A 60 19.17 9.65 -7.21
CA ARG A 60 19.41 8.26 -6.76
C ARG A 60 18.68 7.95 -5.45
N ALA A 61 18.73 8.88 -4.49
CA ALA A 61 18.05 8.71 -3.21
C ALA A 61 16.52 8.72 -3.35
N ALA A 62 15.99 9.58 -4.22
CA ALA A 62 14.56 9.67 -4.51
C ALA A 62 14.07 8.40 -5.22
N LEU A 63 14.78 7.91 -6.22
CA LEU A 63 14.42 6.67 -6.92
C LEU A 63 14.53 5.44 -6.02
N GLN A 64 15.47 5.40 -5.06
CA GLN A 64 15.48 4.34 -4.05
C GLN A 64 14.27 4.44 -3.10
N ALA A 65 13.85 5.65 -2.73
CA ALA A 65 12.61 5.82 -1.97
C ALA A 65 11.38 5.38 -2.80
N ALA A 66 11.39 5.62 -4.12
CA ALA A 66 10.36 5.13 -5.03
C ALA A 66 10.34 3.59 -5.07
N VAL A 67 11.50 2.92 -5.19
CA VAL A 67 11.62 1.45 -5.09
C VAL A 67 10.96 0.92 -3.81
N GLU A 68 11.17 1.59 -2.67
CA GLU A 68 10.56 1.22 -1.38
C GLU A 68 9.04 1.44 -1.36
N ILE A 69 8.54 2.47 -2.05
CA ILE A 69 7.10 2.73 -2.19
C ILE A 69 6.44 1.66 -3.06
N GLU A 70 6.95 1.41 -4.27
CA GLU A 70 6.36 0.47 -5.23
C GLU A 70 6.37 -0.98 -4.69
N ILE A 71 7.44 -1.43 -4.02
CA ILE A 71 7.46 -2.77 -3.43
C ILE A 71 6.49 -2.89 -2.24
N ALA A 72 6.08 -1.78 -1.62
CA ALA A 72 5.19 -1.78 -0.46
C ALA A 72 3.70 -1.98 -0.81
N THR A 73 3.33 -1.74 -2.06
CA THR A 73 1.95 -1.89 -2.54
C THR A 73 1.65 -3.35 -2.91
N ILE A 74 2.66 -4.08 -3.41
CA ILE A 74 2.49 -5.44 -3.95
C ILE A 74 1.97 -6.45 -2.90
N PRO A 75 2.56 -6.60 -1.69
CA PRO A 75 2.09 -7.56 -0.69
C PRO A 75 0.64 -7.42 -0.23
N PRO A 76 0.13 -6.22 0.17
CA PRO A 76 -1.27 -6.08 0.56
C PRO A 76 -2.22 -6.38 -0.61
N TYR A 77 -1.83 -6.04 -1.84
CA TYR A 77 -2.67 -6.27 -3.02
C TYR A 77 -2.74 -7.77 -3.36
N LEU A 78 -1.62 -8.48 -3.26
CA LEU A 78 -1.58 -9.94 -3.38
C LEU A 78 -2.41 -10.66 -2.31
N CYS A 79 -2.34 -10.22 -1.04
CA CYS A 79 -3.17 -10.78 0.03
C CYS A 79 -4.66 -10.63 -0.28
N GLY A 80 -5.09 -9.43 -0.68
CA GLY A 80 -6.45 -9.20 -1.14
C GLY A 80 -6.81 -10.11 -2.32
N TRP A 81 -5.96 -10.17 -3.32
CA TRP A 81 -6.14 -10.98 -4.53
C TRP A 81 -6.28 -12.49 -4.27
N TRP A 82 -5.36 -13.07 -3.49
CA TRP A 82 -5.36 -14.50 -3.14
C TRP A 82 -6.57 -14.90 -2.29
N SER A 83 -7.09 -13.95 -1.49
CA SER A 83 -8.27 -14.21 -0.67
C SER A 83 -9.55 -14.36 -1.51
N VAL A 84 -9.65 -13.76 -2.69
CA VAL A 84 -10.85 -13.85 -3.54
C VAL A 84 -11.07 -15.29 -4.00
N LYS A 85 -12.26 -15.85 -3.74
CA LYS A 85 -12.57 -17.24 -4.07
C LYS A 85 -12.84 -17.44 -5.56
N ASP A 86 -13.62 -16.55 -6.16
CA ASP A 86 -13.87 -16.56 -7.62
C ASP A 86 -12.84 -15.70 -8.36
N ARG A 87 -11.80 -16.36 -8.86
CA ARG A 87 -10.74 -15.76 -9.67
C ARG A 87 -11.22 -15.21 -11.03
N LYS A 88 -12.45 -15.52 -11.44
CA LYS A 88 -13.08 -14.99 -12.67
C LYS A 88 -13.96 -13.78 -12.41
N SER A 89 -14.12 -13.33 -11.17
CA SER A 89 -14.85 -12.11 -10.85
C SER A 89 -14.13 -10.87 -11.40
N ASP A 90 -14.88 -9.82 -11.68
CA ASP A 90 -14.29 -8.57 -12.20
C ASP A 90 -13.32 -7.94 -11.19
N VAL A 91 -13.66 -7.97 -9.90
CA VAL A 91 -12.80 -7.50 -8.81
C VAL A 91 -11.48 -8.28 -8.78
N ALA A 92 -11.55 -9.61 -8.92
CA ALA A 92 -10.36 -10.45 -9.00
C ALA A 92 -9.44 -10.09 -10.17
N ARG A 93 -9.99 -9.73 -11.35
CA ARG A 93 -9.21 -9.31 -12.52
C ARG A 93 -8.62 -7.92 -12.35
N VAL A 94 -9.39 -6.97 -11.83
CA VAL A 94 -8.95 -5.60 -11.55
C VAL A 94 -7.75 -5.61 -10.60
N ILE A 95 -7.87 -6.29 -9.45
CA ILE A 95 -6.75 -6.37 -8.49
C ILE A 95 -5.55 -7.10 -9.13
N GLN A 96 -5.77 -8.09 -10.01
CA GLN A 96 -4.66 -8.77 -10.70
C GLN A 96 -3.87 -7.81 -11.59
N ARG A 97 -4.59 -7.00 -12.37
CA ARG A 97 -4.00 -6.02 -13.27
C ARG A 97 -3.17 -5.05 -12.47
N ILE A 98 -3.76 -4.42 -11.44
CA ILE A 98 -3.06 -3.47 -10.57
C ILE A 98 -1.80 -4.08 -9.96
N VAL A 99 -1.86 -5.33 -9.47
CA VAL A 99 -0.67 -6.04 -8.97
C VAL A 99 0.44 -6.16 -10.02
N PHE A 100 0.12 -6.33 -11.31
CA PHE A 100 1.11 -6.33 -12.37
C PHE A 100 1.60 -4.92 -12.72
N ASP A 101 0.71 -3.93 -12.70
CA ASP A 101 1.06 -2.51 -12.90
C ASP A 101 2.10 -2.09 -11.83
N GLU A 102 1.88 -2.43 -10.56
CA GLU A 102 2.84 -2.17 -9.46
C GLU A 102 4.19 -2.89 -9.64
N MET A 103 4.19 -4.11 -10.18
CA MET A 103 5.44 -4.79 -10.55
C MET A 103 6.16 -4.10 -11.70
N TYR A 104 5.40 -3.55 -12.65
CA TYR A 104 5.93 -2.77 -13.75
C TYR A 104 6.51 -1.44 -13.25
N HIS A 105 5.80 -0.72 -12.37
CA HIS A 105 6.27 0.50 -11.72
C HIS A 105 7.60 0.27 -10.99
N LEU A 106 7.70 -0.81 -10.20
CA LEU A 106 8.96 -1.22 -9.57
C LEU A 106 10.08 -1.41 -10.60
N GLY A 107 9.77 -2.03 -11.74
CA GLY A 107 10.72 -2.20 -12.84
C GLY A 107 11.18 -0.88 -13.45
N VAL A 108 10.25 0.06 -13.67
CA VAL A 108 10.52 1.41 -14.18
C VAL A 108 11.46 2.16 -13.26
N VAL A 109 11.17 2.22 -11.95
CA VAL A 109 12.05 2.92 -10.99
C VAL A 109 13.42 2.27 -10.86
N CYS A 110 13.50 0.95 -11.01
CA CYS A 110 14.78 0.26 -11.04
C CYS A 110 15.60 0.59 -12.30
N ASN A 111 14.96 0.65 -13.48
CA ASN A 111 15.61 1.10 -14.73
C ASN A 111 16.11 2.55 -14.60
N LEU A 112 15.29 3.45 -14.08
CA LEU A 112 15.66 4.85 -13.81
C LEU A 112 16.86 4.94 -12.85
N LEU A 113 16.86 4.14 -11.78
CA LEU A 113 17.94 4.18 -10.78
C LEU A 113 19.27 3.66 -11.35
N VAL A 114 19.27 2.55 -12.08
CA VAL A 114 20.51 2.05 -12.70
C VAL A 114 20.99 2.91 -13.87
N ALA A 115 20.08 3.67 -14.51
CA ALA A 115 20.44 4.64 -15.53
C ALA A 115 21.37 5.74 -15.02
N LEU A 116 21.24 6.08 -13.72
CA LEU A 116 22.10 7.00 -13.01
C LEU A 116 23.29 6.30 -12.34
N ASP A 117 23.66 5.09 -12.75
CA ASP A 117 24.65 4.24 -12.07
C ASP A 117 24.35 3.96 -10.59
N GLY A 118 23.09 4.12 -10.19
CA GLY A 118 22.59 3.65 -8.91
C GLY A 118 22.42 2.13 -8.88
N ARG A 119 22.08 1.60 -7.70
CA ARG A 119 21.74 0.19 -7.51
C ARG A 119 20.50 0.08 -6.64
N PRO A 120 19.38 -0.47 -7.17
CA PRO A 120 18.21 -0.79 -6.36
C PRO A 120 18.59 -1.69 -5.20
N ARG A 121 18.07 -1.38 -4.01
CA ARG A 121 18.18 -2.22 -2.80
C ARG A 121 16.78 -2.68 -2.40
N ILE A 122 16.25 -3.66 -3.12
CA ILE A 122 14.88 -4.14 -3.01
C ILE A 122 14.71 -5.01 -1.76
N LYS A 123 15.63 -5.96 -1.50
CA LYS A 123 15.54 -6.80 -0.28
C LYS A 123 15.67 -5.96 0.99
N GLU A 124 16.66 -5.07 1.03
CA GLU A 124 16.92 -4.21 2.19
C GLU A 124 15.80 -3.19 2.40
N GLY A 125 15.22 -2.68 1.31
CA GLY A 125 14.10 -1.74 1.33
C GLY A 125 12.73 -2.38 1.52
N ALA A 126 12.63 -3.71 1.61
CA ALA A 126 11.35 -4.38 1.77
C ALA A 126 10.67 -3.97 3.10
N PRO A 127 9.41 -3.52 3.08
CA PRO A 127 8.76 -2.96 4.25
C PRO A 127 8.35 -4.03 5.27
N VAL A 128 8.18 -3.57 6.51
CA VAL A 128 7.61 -4.38 7.59
C VAL A 128 6.15 -4.01 7.79
N TYR A 129 5.27 -5.02 7.71
CA TYR A 129 3.84 -4.85 7.95
C TYR A 129 3.43 -5.28 9.37
N PRO A 130 2.40 -4.64 9.96
CA PRO A 130 1.79 -3.39 9.52
C PRO A 130 2.67 -2.19 9.88
N GLY A 131 2.73 -1.19 9.00
CA GLY A 131 3.61 -0.03 9.13
C GLY A 131 3.11 1.20 8.35
N PRO A 132 3.79 2.35 8.46
CA PRO A 132 3.55 3.46 7.54
C PRO A 132 3.96 3.07 6.11
N LEU A 133 3.40 3.75 5.11
CA LEU A 133 3.91 3.67 3.75
C LEU A 133 5.36 4.22 3.70
N PRO A 134 6.32 3.52 3.06
CA PRO A 134 7.69 4.02 2.94
C PRO A 134 7.77 5.39 2.26
N GLY A 135 8.88 6.10 2.48
CA GLY A 135 9.05 7.47 1.97
C GLY A 135 8.22 8.54 2.72
N GLY A 136 7.16 8.16 3.45
CA GLY A 136 6.29 9.09 4.19
C GLY A 136 5.34 9.90 3.31
N VAL A 137 5.18 9.50 2.05
CA VAL A 137 4.02 9.85 1.22
C VAL A 137 2.75 9.34 1.91
N HIS A 138 1.63 10.03 1.74
CA HIS A 138 0.39 9.73 2.47
C HIS A 138 0.61 9.52 3.98
N PRO A 139 0.94 10.58 4.75
CA PRO A 139 1.35 10.44 6.16
C PRO A 139 0.27 9.79 7.08
N GLY A 140 -0.98 9.70 6.63
CA GLY A 140 -2.06 8.99 7.31
C GLY A 140 -2.22 7.51 6.91
N ALA A 141 -1.62 7.06 5.81
CA ALA A 141 -1.76 5.70 5.31
C ALA A 141 -0.97 4.71 6.17
N ARG A 142 -1.66 3.68 6.64
CA ARG A 142 -1.06 2.60 7.43
C ARG A 142 -1.29 1.27 6.74
N VAL A 143 -0.24 0.77 6.11
CA VAL A 143 -0.27 -0.46 5.31
C VAL A 143 -0.30 -1.69 6.22
N TYR A 144 -1.23 -2.59 5.98
CA TYR A 144 -1.34 -3.88 6.68
C TYR A 144 -1.78 -4.98 5.72
N LEU A 145 -1.52 -6.23 6.11
CA LEU A 145 -1.89 -7.41 5.33
C LEU A 145 -3.16 -8.03 5.90
N SER A 146 -4.17 -8.26 5.06
CA SER A 146 -5.38 -9.02 5.37
C SER A 146 -5.99 -9.61 4.10
N GLY A 147 -7.03 -10.44 4.23
CA GLY A 147 -7.90 -10.77 3.11
C GLY A 147 -8.68 -9.55 2.61
N LEU A 148 -9.29 -9.68 1.42
CA LEU A 148 -10.07 -8.63 0.78
C LEU A 148 -11.33 -8.36 1.59
N THR A 149 -11.39 -7.15 2.14
CA THR A 149 -12.53 -6.61 2.88
C THR A 149 -12.75 -5.16 2.45
N PRO A 150 -13.95 -4.58 2.61
CA PRO A 150 -14.16 -3.16 2.35
C PRO A 150 -13.16 -2.26 3.11
N ALA A 151 -12.77 -2.66 4.32
CA ALA A 151 -11.75 -1.97 5.10
C ALA A 151 -10.36 -2.05 4.46
N LEU A 152 -9.91 -3.22 3.97
CA LEU A 152 -8.63 -3.31 3.24
C LEU A 152 -8.65 -2.44 1.98
N VAL A 153 -9.76 -2.44 1.22
CA VAL A 153 -9.88 -1.64 0.00
C VAL A 153 -9.79 -0.14 0.33
N HIS A 154 -10.48 0.33 1.36
CA HIS A 154 -10.49 1.75 1.72
C HIS A 154 -9.23 2.20 2.48
N ASP A 155 -8.90 1.53 3.59
CA ASP A 155 -7.89 1.98 4.55
C ASP A 155 -6.45 1.71 4.08
N VAL A 156 -6.28 0.85 3.06
CA VAL A 156 -4.97 0.50 2.49
C VAL A 156 -4.93 0.80 1.01
N MET A 157 -5.71 0.11 0.17
CA MET A 157 -5.55 0.22 -1.28
C MET A 157 -5.87 1.63 -1.80
N MET A 158 -7.06 2.17 -1.50
CA MET A 158 -7.41 3.54 -1.87
C MET A 158 -6.55 4.59 -1.16
N ALA A 159 -6.12 4.33 0.08
CA ALA A 159 -5.30 5.26 0.84
C ALA A 159 -3.87 5.38 0.29
N ILE A 160 -3.33 4.31 -0.29
CA ILE A 160 -2.02 4.32 -0.98
C ILE A 160 -2.12 5.07 -2.30
N GLU A 161 -3.18 4.82 -3.09
CA GLU A 161 -3.33 5.38 -4.44
C GLU A 161 -3.98 6.77 -4.45
N ALA A 162 -4.28 7.37 -3.30
CA ALA A 162 -5.07 8.59 -3.24
C ALA A 162 -4.38 9.74 -4.00
N PRO A 163 -5.03 10.36 -5.01
CA PRO A 163 -4.44 11.51 -5.66
C PRO A 163 -4.38 12.70 -4.70
N ALA A 164 -3.41 13.60 -4.91
CA ALA A 164 -3.32 14.85 -4.16
C ALA A 164 -4.57 15.74 -4.32
N ALA A 165 -5.33 15.57 -5.40
CA ALA A 165 -6.63 16.20 -5.62
C ALA A 165 -7.57 15.24 -6.39
N PRO A 166 -8.43 14.48 -5.69
CA PRO A 166 -9.38 13.57 -6.34
C PRO A 166 -10.42 14.29 -7.21
N VAL A 167 -10.83 13.70 -8.35
CA VAL A 167 -11.88 14.31 -9.19
C VAL A 167 -13.28 14.28 -8.54
N THR A 168 -13.46 13.47 -7.49
CA THR A 168 -14.72 13.31 -6.76
C THR A 168 -14.80 14.15 -5.48
N GLY A 169 -13.77 14.95 -5.14
CA GLY A 169 -13.77 15.82 -3.94
C GLY A 169 -12.39 16.32 -3.51
N SER A 170 -12.35 17.14 -2.44
CA SER A 170 -11.12 17.78 -1.95
C SER A 170 -10.50 17.03 -0.75
N VAL A 171 -9.43 16.27 -0.98
CA VAL A 171 -8.51 15.85 0.07
C VAL A 171 -7.18 16.53 -0.23
N ASP A 172 -6.77 17.49 0.61
CA ASP A 172 -5.43 18.07 0.54
C ASP A 172 -4.44 17.10 1.21
N ASP A 173 -4.00 16.08 0.48
CA ASP A 173 -2.79 15.36 0.88
C ASP A 173 -1.57 16.17 0.41
N PRO A 174 -0.72 16.69 1.33
CA PRO A 174 0.40 17.53 0.93
C PRO A 174 1.47 16.76 0.15
N LEU A 175 1.47 15.43 0.14
CA LEU A 175 2.41 14.63 -0.65
C LEU A 175 1.84 13.25 -1.04
N SER A 176 1.17 13.19 -2.19
CA SER A 176 0.83 11.93 -2.86
C SER A 176 2.04 11.32 -3.58
N ILE A 177 1.90 10.07 -4.03
CA ILE A 177 2.91 9.38 -4.85
C ILE A 177 3.13 10.15 -6.17
N GLY A 178 2.06 10.62 -6.79
CA GLY A 178 2.07 11.40 -8.02
C GLY A 178 2.76 12.75 -7.89
N VAL A 179 2.60 13.44 -6.74
CA VAL A 179 3.35 14.66 -6.42
C VAL A 179 4.84 14.36 -6.21
N PHE A 180 5.16 13.25 -5.55
CA PHE A 180 6.55 12.84 -5.38
C PHE A 180 7.23 12.58 -6.72
N TYR A 181 6.59 11.85 -7.62
CA TYR A 181 7.11 11.61 -8.98
C TYR A 181 7.23 12.90 -9.81
N GLU A 182 6.32 13.87 -9.63
CA GLU A 182 6.43 15.17 -10.28
C GLU A 182 7.72 15.92 -9.85
N GLU A 183 8.07 15.85 -8.57
CA GLU A 183 9.31 16.44 -8.05
C GLU A 183 10.57 15.71 -8.55
N VAL A 184 10.50 14.39 -8.71
CA VAL A 184 11.56 13.60 -9.35
C VAL A 184 11.75 14.05 -10.80
N LEU A 185 10.66 14.17 -11.57
CA LEU A 185 10.72 14.56 -12.97
C LEU A 185 11.25 15.99 -13.17
N LYS A 186 10.78 16.97 -12.37
CA LYS A 186 11.32 18.34 -12.38
C LYS A 186 12.83 18.37 -12.13
N THR A 187 13.29 17.51 -11.23
CA THR A 187 14.71 17.41 -10.91
C THR A 187 15.50 16.80 -12.07
N PHE A 188 14.99 15.76 -12.75
CA PHE A 188 15.60 15.22 -13.97
C PHE A 188 15.74 16.29 -15.07
N ARG A 189 14.68 17.05 -15.34
CA ARG A 189 14.68 18.15 -16.33
C ARG A 189 15.73 19.22 -16.03
N THR A 190 15.99 19.47 -14.75
CA THR A 190 16.90 20.53 -14.31
C THR A 190 18.35 20.08 -14.27
N VAL A 191 18.60 18.87 -13.76
CA VAL A 191 19.94 18.30 -13.64
C VAL A 191 20.46 17.87 -15.01
N GLY A 192 19.59 17.34 -15.88
CA GLY A 192 19.96 16.82 -17.19
C GLY A 192 21.13 15.84 -17.16
N PRO A 193 21.08 14.78 -16.31
CA PRO A 193 22.23 13.89 -16.12
C PRO A 193 22.50 13.05 -17.37
N GLU A 194 23.75 12.62 -17.53
CA GLU A 194 24.08 11.55 -18.49
C GLU A 194 23.43 10.23 -18.03
N LEU A 195 22.79 9.54 -18.97
CA LEU A 195 22.07 8.29 -18.71
C LEU A 195 22.82 7.11 -19.32
N SER A 196 22.88 6.01 -18.57
CA SER A 196 23.42 4.74 -19.05
C SER A 196 22.31 3.73 -19.28
N THR A 197 22.29 3.07 -20.44
CA THR A 197 21.40 1.91 -20.66
C THR A 197 21.93 0.61 -20.05
N ARG A 198 23.10 0.66 -19.39
CA ARG A 198 23.73 -0.51 -18.78
C ARG A 198 22.90 -1.00 -17.59
N ARG A 199 22.67 -2.32 -17.52
CA ARG A 199 21.86 -3.01 -16.48
C ARG A 199 20.36 -2.68 -16.48
N GLN A 200 19.89 -1.85 -17.40
CA GLN A 200 18.46 -1.68 -17.62
C GLN A 200 17.87 -2.93 -18.27
N LEU A 201 16.62 -3.22 -17.93
CA LEU A 201 15.90 -4.37 -18.46
C LEU A 201 14.94 -3.95 -19.58
N ASN A 202 14.69 -4.87 -20.50
CA ASN A 202 13.68 -4.76 -21.55
C ASN A 202 12.80 -6.02 -21.52
N GLU A 203 11.68 -5.97 -20.79
CA GLU A 203 10.89 -7.16 -20.47
C GLU A 203 9.41 -6.83 -20.38
N ARG A 204 8.55 -7.78 -20.76
CA ARG A 204 7.10 -7.63 -20.62
C ARG A 204 6.67 -7.99 -19.19
N ILE A 205 6.05 -7.04 -18.50
CA ILE A 205 5.52 -7.21 -17.15
C ILE A 205 4.02 -6.92 -17.20
N GLY A 206 3.19 -7.95 -17.01
CA GLY A 206 1.74 -7.78 -17.18
C GLY A 206 1.37 -7.36 -18.59
N GLY A 207 0.60 -6.27 -18.69
CA GLY A 207 0.19 -5.64 -19.96
C GLY A 207 1.30 -4.81 -20.62
N ASP A 208 2.29 -4.37 -19.84
CA ASP A 208 3.22 -3.32 -20.25
C ASP A 208 4.60 -3.84 -20.65
N LEU A 209 5.30 -3.06 -21.46
CA LEU A 209 6.68 -3.31 -21.86
C LEU A 209 7.59 -2.40 -21.03
N LEU A 210 8.40 -3.00 -20.16
CA LEU A 210 9.50 -2.29 -19.51
C LEU A 210 10.57 -2.02 -20.57
N GLU A 211 10.89 -0.76 -20.79
CA GLU A 211 11.89 -0.35 -21.78
C GLU A 211 13.08 0.38 -21.11
N PRO A 212 14.28 0.32 -21.72
CA PRO A 212 15.40 1.13 -21.28
C PRO A 212 15.15 2.62 -21.52
N VAL A 213 15.47 3.46 -20.55
CA VAL A 213 15.46 4.92 -20.64
C VAL A 213 16.85 5.42 -21.06
N ALA A 214 16.94 6.10 -22.21
CA ALA A 214 18.19 6.63 -22.75
C ALA A 214 18.19 8.16 -22.87
N THR A 215 17.01 8.77 -22.79
CA THR A 215 16.79 10.21 -22.98
C THR A 215 15.86 10.78 -21.90
N LEU A 216 15.80 12.11 -21.81
CA LEU A 216 14.83 12.79 -20.94
C LEU A 216 13.38 12.49 -21.37
N ASP A 217 13.13 12.36 -22.68
CA ASP A 217 11.80 12.01 -23.19
C ASP A 217 11.37 10.60 -22.73
N ASP A 218 12.29 9.63 -22.69
CA ASP A 218 12.00 8.29 -22.15
C ASP A 218 11.68 8.35 -20.64
N ILE A 219 12.36 9.21 -19.89
CA ILE A 219 12.10 9.43 -18.45
C ILE A 219 10.72 10.05 -18.25
N GLU A 220 10.40 11.08 -19.03
CA GLU A 220 9.10 11.75 -19.01
C GLU A 220 7.99 10.75 -19.26
N HIS A 221 8.10 9.96 -20.32
CA HIS A 221 7.13 8.93 -20.66
C HIS A 221 6.98 7.88 -19.56
N ALA A 222 8.09 7.35 -19.04
CA ALA A 222 8.05 6.31 -18.01
C ALA A 222 7.43 6.81 -16.69
N ILE A 223 7.76 8.04 -16.25
CA ILE A 223 7.18 8.63 -15.05
C ILE A 223 5.69 8.98 -15.25
N GLU A 224 5.32 9.44 -16.44
CA GLU A 224 3.91 9.72 -16.77
C GLU A 224 3.06 8.46 -16.69
N ILE A 225 3.51 7.32 -17.24
CA ILE A 225 2.80 6.04 -17.12
C ILE A 225 2.55 5.68 -15.65
N VAL A 226 3.59 5.69 -14.80
CA VAL A 226 3.47 5.33 -13.38
C VAL A 226 2.45 6.22 -12.66
N ARG A 227 2.50 7.54 -12.92
CA ARG A 227 1.56 8.50 -12.31
C ARG A 227 0.13 8.29 -12.79
N GLU A 228 -0.06 8.07 -14.08
CA GLU A 228 -1.38 7.94 -14.69
C GLU A 228 -2.04 6.61 -14.35
N GLN A 229 -1.28 5.51 -14.27
CA GLN A 229 -1.78 4.21 -13.83
C GLN A 229 -2.20 4.25 -12.34
N GLY A 230 -1.41 4.86 -11.45
CA GLY A 230 -1.74 4.96 -10.02
C GLY A 230 -2.89 5.93 -9.70
N GLU A 231 -2.66 7.23 -9.91
CA GLU A 231 -3.53 8.32 -9.43
C GLU A 231 -4.46 8.89 -10.52
N GLY A 232 -4.15 8.65 -11.79
CA GLY A 232 -4.83 9.25 -12.95
C GLY A 232 -4.37 10.69 -13.21
N THR A 233 -5.05 11.39 -14.14
CA THR A 233 -4.78 12.80 -14.42
C THR A 233 -5.76 13.71 -13.67
N SER A 234 -5.39 14.97 -13.49
CA SER A 234 -6.27 15.99 -12.91
C SER A 234 -7.52 16.27 -13.74
N SER A 235 -7.50 15.89 -15.03
CA SER A 235 -8.59 16.12 -15.98
C SER A 235 -9.48 14.90 -16.16
N SER A 236 -8.97 13.68 -15.97
CA SER A 236 -9.72 12.46 -16.27
C SER A 236 -9.13 11.23 -15.57
N PRO A 237 -9.98 10.47 -14.86
CA PRO A 237 -9.67 9.14 -14.34
C PRO A 237 -9.31 8.08 -15.40
N ALA A 238 -9.56 8.36 -16.68
CA ALA A 238 -9.51 7.40 -17.79
C ALA A 238 -8.40 7.70 -18.82
N ASP A 239 -7.54 8.71 -18.58
CA ASP A 239 -6.54 9.16 -19.57
C ASP A 239 -5.25 8.31 -19.57
N ALA A 240 -5.26 7.08 -19.06
CA ALA A 240 -4.08 6.21 -19.10
C ALA A 240 -3.66 5.94 -20.57
N PRO A 241 -2.37 6.02 -20.95
CA PRO A 241 -1.94 5.87 -22.33
C PRO A 241 -2.12 4.41 -22.78
N GLY A 242 -3.19 4.14 -23.53
CA GLY A 242 -3.36 2.86 -24.23
C GLY A 242 -4.14 1.76 -23.49
N ASP A 243 -4.71 2.02 -22.31
CA ASP A 243 -5.58 1.06 -21.61
C ASP A 243 -6.97 1.66 -21.31
N ASP A 244 -8.03 0.91 -21.60
CA ASP A 244 -9.46 1.30 -21.46
C ASP A 244 -9.91 1.28 -19.97
N HIS A 245 -8.98 1.59 -19.07
CA HIS A 245 -9.01 1.21 -17.67
C HIS A 245 -8.72 2.42 -16.79
N VAL A 246 -9.57 2.62 -15.78
CA VAL A 246 -9.39 3.71 -14.82
C VAL A 246 -8.16 3.46 -13.94
N ALA A 247 -7.54 4.56 -13.49
CA ALA A 247 -6.40 4.53 -12.58
C ALA A 247 -6.72 3.78 -11.27
N HIS A 248 -5.68 3.30 -10.60
CA HIS A 248 -5.78 2.37 -9.47
C HIS A 248 -6.68 2.88 -8.36
N TYR A 249 -6.54 4.15 -7.96
CA TYR A 249 -7.42 4.77 -6.97
C TYR A 249 -8.89 4.60 -7.31
N TYR A 250 -9.26 4.94 -8.55
CA TYR A 250 -10.65 4.87 -9.01
C TYR A 250 -11.10 3.42 -9.14
N ALA A 251 -10.25 2.51 -9.61
CA ALA A 251 -10.55 1.09 -9.69
C ALA A 251 -10.84 0.48 -8.30
N PHE A 252 -10.05 0.82 -7.29
CA PHE A 252 -10.32 0.42 -5.90
C PHE A 252 -11.57 1.09 -5.34
N ALA A 253 -11.79 2.37 -5.65
CA ALA A 253 -13.00 3.09 -5.25
C ALA A 253 -14.27 2.47 -5.87
N GLU A 254 -14.23 2.00 -7.12
CA GLU A 254 -15.35 1.27 -7.73
C GLU A 254 -15.69 -0.02 -6.96
N ILE A 255 -14.67 -0.74 -6.47
CA ILE A 255 -14.84 -1.93 -5.62
C ILE A 255 -15.46 -1.55 -4.27
N TYR A 256 -14.99 -0.46 -3.65
CA TYR A 256 -15.46 0.00 -2.34
C TYR A 256 -16.91 0.52 -2.38
N TYR A 257 -17.21 1.40 -3.33
CA TYR A 257 -18.56 1.98 -3.51
C TYR A 257 -19.53 1.01 -4.21
N GLY A 258 -19.02 -0.09 -4.78
CA GLY A 258 -19.81 -1.13 -5.44
C GLY A 258 -20.45 -0.68 -6.75
N ARG A 259 -19.89 0.34 -7.41
CA ARG A 259 -20.42 0.99 -8.61
C ARG A 259 -19.28 1.51 -9.48
N ARG A 260 -19.41 1.37 -10.80
CA ARG A 260 -18.48 1.96 -11.76
C ARG A 260 -18.50 3.49 -11.69
N LEU A 261 -17.35 4.11 -11.91
CA LEU A 261 -17.20 5.54 -12.05
C LEU A 261 -17.82 5.98 -13.39
N ARG A 262 -18.54 7.08 -13.39
CA ARG A 262 -19.20 7.63 -14.58
C ARG A 262 -19.21 9.15 -14.52
N GLU A 263 -18.96 9.78 -15.66
CA GLU A 263 -19.16 11.22 -15.81
C GLU A 263 -20.66 11.55 -15.92
N THR A 264 -21.08 12.53 -15.14
CA THR A 264 -22.44 13.06 -15.10
C THR A 264 -22.41 14.57 -15.31
N GLU A 265 -23.58 15.21 -15.43
CA GLU A 265 -23.69 16.68 -15.52
C GLU A 265 -23.10 17.39 -14.29
N GLU A 266 -23.04 16.71 -13.14
CA GLU A 266 -22.49 17.19 -11.87
C GLU A 266 -21.02 16.80 -11.67
N GLY A 267 -20.39 16.22 -12.68
CA GLY A 267 -19.03 15.68 -12.64
C GLY A 267 -18.97 14.16 -12.43
N TRP A 268 -17.79 13.67 -12.07
CA TRP A 268 -17.51 12.23 -11.91
C TRP A 268 -18.13 11.67 -10.63
N GLN A 269 -18.91 10.59 -10.77
CA GLN A 269 -19.60 9.95 -9.64
C GLN A 269 -19.64 8.42 -9.79
N PHE A 270 -19.64 7.69 -8.67
CA PHE A 270 -19.78 6.23 -8.64
C PHE A 270 -21.24 5.79 -8.79
N THR A 271 -21.86 6.11 -9.94
CA THR A 271 -23.28 5.86 -10.24
C THR A 271 -23.48 4.88 -11.39
N GLY A 272 -22.40 4.34 -11.95
CA GLY A 272 -22.41 3.43 -13.09
C GLY A 272 -22.92 2.02 -12.79
N ALA A 273 -22.48 1.06 -13.60
CA ALA A 273 -22.86 -0.35 -13.45
C ALA A 273 -22.47 -0.89 -12.06
N PRO A 274 -23.25 -1.81 -11.47
CA PRO A 274 -22.88 -2.44 -10.19
C PRO A 274 -21.55 -3.19 -10.25
N VAL A 275 -20.77 -3.06 -9.18
CA VAL A 275 -19.53 -3.80 -8.94
C VAL A 275 -19.72 -4.59 -7.64
N PRO A 276 -20.25 -5.83 -7.70
CA PRO A 276 -20.51 -6.59 -6.49
C PRO A 276 -19.19 -6.99 -5.81
N PHE A 277 -19.12 -6.78 -4.50
CA PHE A 277 -17.98 -7.23 -3.71
C PHE A 277 -17.92 -8.77 -3.74
N PRO A 278 -16.77 -9.39 -4.05
CA PRO A 278 -16.69 -10.84 -4.24
C PRO A 278 -16.66 -11.58 -2.89
N ASP A 279 -17.00 -12.87 -2.91
CA ASP A 279 -16.72 -13.75 -1.78
C ASP A 279 -15.20 -13.94 -1.61
N ALA A 280 -14.72 -13.75 -0.38
CA ALA A 280 -13.31 -13.79 -0.02
C ALA A 280 -13.09 -14.71 1.18
N ARG A 281 -11.90 -15.31 1.26
CA ARG A 281 -11.43 -16.05 2.43
C ARG A 281 -11.25 -15.07 3.60
N PRO A 282 -11.64 -15.46 4.83
CA PRO A 282 -11.59 -14.58 5.99
C PRO A 282 -10.18 -14.49 6.58
N MET A 283 -9.16 -14.22 5.75
CA MET A 283 -7.79 -14.03 6.23
C MET A 283 -7.74 -12.86 7.22
N ALA A 284 -7.38 -13.17 8.46
CA ALA A 284 -7.20 -12.18 9.51
C ALA A 284 -6.11 -11.17 9.12
N ARG A 285 -6.20 -9.99 9.74
CA ARG A 285 -5.11 -9.03 9.69
C ARG A 285 -3.86 -9.63 10.36
N VAL A 286 -2.74 -9.65 9.64
CA VAL A 286 -1.46 -10.12 10.20
C VAL A 286 -1.05 -9.21 11.37
N PRO A 287 -0.80 -9.76 12.58
CA PRO A 287 -0.40 -8.97 13.73
C PRO A 287 0.96 -8.30 13.55
N ALA A 288 1.21 -7.23 14.28
CA ALA A 288 2.53 -6.63 14.33
C ALA A 288 3.55 -7.62 14.91
N GLY A 289 4.62 -7.87 14.15
CA GLY A 289 5.61 -8.90 14.49
C GLY A 289 5.34 -10.28 13.90
N GLY A 290 4.20 -10.48 13.20
CA GLY A 290 3.80 -11.76 12.63
C GLY A 290 2.88 -12.56 13.55
N TRP A 291 2.64 -13.82 13.21
CA TRP A 291 1.78 -14.71 13.98
C TRP A 291 2.47 -15.22 15.24
N ASP A 292 1.86 -15.02 16.42
CA ASP A 292 2.36 -15.55 17.68
C ASP A 292 1.93 -17.03 17.85
N GLN A 293 2.92 -17.91 18.02
CA GLN A 293 2.74 -19.35 18.22
C GLN A 293 1.69 -20.03 17.31
N PRO A 294 1.79 -19.90 15.98
CA PRO A 294 0.85 -20.57 15.07
C PRO A 294 0.98 -22.10 15.19
N PRO A 295 -0.08 -22.86 14.86
CA PRO A 295 -0.02 -24.33 14.88
C PRO A 295 1.08 -24.84 13.93
N PRO A 296 1.63 -26.05 14.15
CA PRO A 296 2.78 -26.55 13.38
C PRO A 296 2.60 -26.51 11.85
N GLU A 297 1.38 -26.74 11.37
CA GLU A 297 1.03 -26.66 9.95
C GLU A 297 1.18 -25.23 9.40
N ALA A 298 0.58 -24.24 10.06
CA ALA A 298 0.70 -22.83 9.68
C ALA A 298 2.16 -22.35 9.81
N GLN A 299 2.88 -22.73 10.87
CA GLN A 299 4.30 -22.38 11.03
C GLN A 299 5.16 -22.87 9.86
N ARG A 300 4.92 -24.10 9.37
CA ARG A 300 5.64 -24.66 8.21
C ARG A 300 5.37 -23.85 6.95
N LEU A 301 4.11 -23.49 6.69
CA LEU A 301 3.72 -22.71 5.52
C LEU A 301 4.26 -21.28 5.59
N LEU A 302 4.19 -20.62 6.75
CA LEU A 302 4.78 -19.29 6.97
C LEU A 302 6.27 -19.30 6.68
N SER A 303 7.00 -20.28 7.22
CA SER A 303 8.46 -20.39 7.02
C SER A 303 8.81 -20.64 5.54
N ALA A 304 8.04 -21.48 4.85
CA ALA A 304 8.22 -21.74 3.42
C ALA A 304 7.90 -20.51 2.55
N PHE A 305 6.82 -19.79 2.90
CA PHE A 305 6.42 -18.55 2.24
C PHE A 305 7.51 -17.49 2.39
N ASP A 306 7.96 -17.21 3.62
CA ASP A 306 8.95 -16.18 3.94
C ASP A 306 10.32 -16.48 3.29
N SER A 307 10.72 -17.76 3.26
CA SER A 307 11.93 -18.19 2.53
C SER A 307 11.79 -17.97 1.02
N THR A 308 10.62 -18.26 0.46
CA THR A 308 10.34 -18.05 -0.97
C THR A 308 10.31 -16.56 -1.29
N TYR A 309 9.72 -15.73 -0.43
CA TYR A 309 9.68 -14.28 -0.61
C TYR A 309 11.09 -13.68 -0.53
N THR A 310 11.92 -14.15 0.39
CA THR A 310 13.35 -13.80 0.45
C THR A 310 14.05 -14.06 -0.88
N ALA A 311 13.83 -15.25 -1.47
CA ALA A 311 14.41 -15.61 -2.77
C ALA A 311 13.86 -14.74 -3.93
N VAL A 312 12.61 -14.28 -3.87
CA VAL A 312 12.08 -13.30 -4.85
C VAL A 312 12.87 -12.00 -4.75
N LEU A 313 13.02 -11.43 -3.55
CA LEU A 313 13.72 -10.16 -3.34
C LEU A 313 15.18 -10.23 -3.77
N GLU A 314 15.88 -11.33 -3.46
CA GLU A 314 17.27 -11.55 -3.89
C GLU A 314 17.41 -11.65 -5.41
N ALA A 315 16.47 -12.33 -6.08
CA ALA A 315 16.45 -12.43 -7.53
C ALA A 315 16.14 -11.07 -8.20
N LEU A 316 15.28 -10.25 -7.59
CA LEU A 316 15.01 -8.88 -8.04
C LEU A 316 16.27 -8.00 -7.88
N ASP A 317 16.95 -8.04 -6.74
CA ASP A 317 18.22 -7.32 -6.54
C ASP A 317 19.29 -7.73 -7.58
N ALA A 318 19.32 -9.01 -7.95
CA ALA A 318 20.24 -9.52 -8.97
C ALA A 318 19.88 -9.06 -10.39
N ALA A 319 18.58 -8.87 -10.69
CA ALA A 319 18.11 -8.50 -12.03
C ALA A 319 18.67 -7.16 -12.52
N TRP A 320 18.70 -6.15 -11.64
CA TRP A 320 19.29 -4.83 -11.93
C TRP A 320 20.77 -4.70 -11.51
N ALA A 321 21.40 -5.81 -11.12
CA ALA A 321 22.85 -5.91 -10.96
C ALA A 321 23.47 -6.53 -12.23
N ASP A 322 24.09 -7.70 -12.11
CA ASP A 322 24.70 -8.40 -13.24
C ASP A 322 23.84 -9.57 -13.75
N GLY A 323 22.72 -9.85 -13.07
CA GLY A 323 21.86 -11.01 -13.34
C GLY A 323 20.86 -10.83 -14.47
N GLY A 324 20.53 -9.58 -14.82
CA GLY A 324 19.75 -9.23 -16.01
C GLY A 324 18.38 -9.92 -16.12
N PRO A 325 17.88 -10.13 -17.36
CA PRO A 325 16.63 -10.82 -17.66
C PRO A 325 16.48 -12.20 -17.01
N ASP A 326 17.55 -12.98 -16.90
CA ASP A 326 17.49 -14.33 -16.33
C ASP A 326 17.13 -14.31 -14.84
N SER A 327 17.64 -13.31 -14.12
CA SER A 327 17.31 -13.11 -12.70
C SER A 327 15.90 -12.56 -12.52
N LEU A 328 15.44 -11.63 -13.39
CA LEU A 328 14.04 -11.20 -13.37
C LEU A 328 13.09 -12.37 -13.64
N ASN A 329 13.37 -13.19 -14.64
CA ASN A 329 12.60 -14.40 -14.94
C ASN A 329 12.59 -15.39 -13.77
N THR A 330 13.70 -15.47 -13.03
CA THR A 330 13.79 -16.27 -11.80
C THR A 330 12.93 -15.69 -10.69
N ALA A 331 12.93 -14.36 -10.49
CA ALA A 331 12.06 -13.69 -9.55
C ALA A 331 10.58 -13.94 -9.87
N VAL A 332 10.15 -13.74 -11.12
CA VAL A 332 8.77 -13.98 -11.59
C VAL A 332 8.33 -15.43 -11.38
N ARG A 333 9.17 -16.40 -11.74
CA ARG A 333 8.88 -17.83 -11.50
C ARG A 333 8.78 -18.15 -10.01
N THR A 334 9.61 -17.54 -9.19
CA THR A 334 9.63 -17.76 -7.74
C THR A 334 8.42 -17.11 -7.08
N MET A 335 8.01 -15.93 -7.54
CA MET A 335 6.83 -15.22 -7.07
C MET A 335 5.54 -16.01 -7.30
N ARG A 336 5.41 -16.69 -8.44
CA ARG A 336 4.28 -17.62 -8.70
C ARG A 336 4.18 -18.75 -7.67
N ARG A 337 5.29 -19.11 -7.01
CA ARG A 337 5.30 -20.16 -5.97
C ARG A 337 4.82 -19.66 -4.61
N LEU A 338 4.63 -18.35 -4.43
CA LEU A 338 4.09 -17.77 -3.19
C LEU A 338 2.61 -18.06 -3.01
N GLU A 339 1.86 -18.23 -4.10
CA GLU A 339 0.40 -18.36 -4.06
C GLU A 339 -0.08 -19.60 -3.30
N SER A 340 0.47 -20.78 -3.59
CA SER A 340 0.04 -22.03 -2.92
C SER A 340 0.12 -21.95 -1.40
N PRO A 341 1.29 -21.64 -0.78
CA PRO A 341 1.36 -21.52 0.67
C PRO A 341 0.53 -20.36 1.23
N ALA A 342 0.34 -19.26 0.48
CA ALA A 342 -0.54 -18.17 0.91
C ALA A 342 -2.00 -18.63 1.00
N VAL A 343 -2.52 -19.26 -0.05
CA VAL A 343 -3.91 -19.74 -0.09
C VAL A 343 -4.12 -20.86 0.93
N GLU A 344 -3.16 -21.78 1.09
CA GLU A 344 -3.22 -22.83 2.12
C GLU A 344 -3.31 -22.24 3.53
N LEU A 345 -2.55 -21.19 3.85
CA LEU A 345 -2.66 -20.47 5.14
C LEU A 345 -4.08 -19.92 5.35
N MET A 346 -4.69 -19.38 4.30
CA MET A 346 -6.04 -18.80 4.35
C MET A 346 -7.16 -19.85 4.51
N GLU A 347 -6.84 -21.14 4.53
CA GLU A 347 -7.76 -22.23 4.86
C GLU A 347 -7.57 -22.75 6.30
N ILE A 348 -6.52 -22.32 7.01
CA ILE A 348 -6.25 -22.75 8.39
C ILE A 348 -6.97 -21.81 9.37
N PRO A 349 -7.94 -22.30 10.17
CA PRO A 349 -8.65 -21.46 11.13
C PRO A 349 -7.76 -21.00 12.29
N ILE A 350 -7.97 -19.76 12.73
CA ILE A 350 -7.39 -19.26 13.98
C ILE A 350 -8.34 -19.62 15.13
N SER A 351 -7.83 -20.42 16.07
CA SER A 351 -8.57 -20.91 17.25
C SER A 351 -9.30 -19.77 17.98
N GLY A 352 -10.61 -19.92 18.18
CA GLY A 352 -11.43 -18.94 18.90
C GLY A 352 -11.93 -17.77 18.05
N THR A 353 -11.68 -17.77 16.73
CA THR A 353 -12.16 -16.74 15.80
C THR A 353 -12.89 -17.36 14.60
N LEU A 354 -13.46 -16.53 13.74
CA LEU A 354 -13.99 -16.94 12.42
C LEU A 354 -12.97 -16.69 11.28
N GLU A 355 -11.76 -16.26 11.63
CA GLU A 355 -10.74 -15.85 10.67
C GLU A 355 -9.71 -16.97 10.46
N THR A 356 -8.92 -16.82 9.40
CA THR A 356 -7.85 -17.74 9.01
C THR A 356 -6.49 -17.06 8.99
N TYR A 357 -5.42 -17.86 9.02
CA TYR A 357 -4.06 -17.35 8.89
C TYR A 357 -3.82 -16.76 7.49
N GLY A 358 -2.70 -16.07 7.31
CA GLY A 358 -2.27 -15.60 6.00
C GLY A 358 -0.77 -15.32 5.96
N PRO A 359 -0.20 -15.10 4.76
CA PRO A 359 1.23 -14.83 4.61
C PRO A 359 1.63 -13.53 5.29
N GLN A 360 2.84 -13.49 5.85
CA GLN A 360 3.35 -12.37 6.65
C GLN A 360 4.46 -11.55 5.97
N PHE A 361 5.00 -12.03 4.83
CA PHE A 361 6.02 -11.35 4.03
C PHE A 361 7.23 -10.87 4.87
N ARG A 362 7.81 -11.78 5.66
CA ARG A 362 8.94 -11.48 6.55
C ARG A 362 10.22 -12.10 5.99
N PRO A 363 11.01 -11.38 5.17
CA PRO A 363 12.23 -11.93 4.62
C PRO A 363 13.26 -12.20 5.72
N SER A 364 14.08 -13.23 5.52
CA SER A 364 15.11 -13.70 6.45
C SER A 364 16.51 -13.18 6.15
#